data_AF-A0A0D6XD91-F1
#
_entry.id   AF-A0A0D6XD91-F1
#
_cell.length_a   1.000
_cell.length_b   1.000
_cell.length_c   1.000
_cell.angle_alpha   90.00
_cell.angle_beta   90.00
_cell.angle_gamma   90.00
#
_symmetry.space_group_name_H-M   'P 1'
#
loop_
_entity.id
_entity.type
_entity.pdbx_description
1 polymer ?
#
loop_
_entity_poly.entity_id
_entity_poly.type
_entity_poly.pdbx_seq_one_letter_code
_entity_poly.pdbx_strand_id
1 'polypeptide(L)'
;EDLAYPWRDLEADKARGRTAFNVLKAVKKGFRLTFRFVLDWALGRRPVPWSPPPTGSELEDILSLPGVAPQERPDLIDQLSATIARKLGDPGSRRYYAGLLWRVVEGQLRPEALLTVIHRAMAAIGEGVARPGALVAQALGRL
;
A
#
# COMPACT_ATOMS: atom_id res chain seq x y z
N GLU A 1 19.06 35.35 13.97
CA GLU A 1 17.87 35.18 13.10
C GLU A 1 17.73 33.78 12.47
N ASP A 2 18.75 32.91 12.53
CA ASP A 2 18.76 31.55 11.93
C ASP A 2 17.83 30.48 12.54
N LEU A 3 16.97 30.83 13.50
CA LEU A 3 15.93 29.94 14.06
C LEU A 3 14.53 30.24 13.51
N ALA A 4 14.42 31.06 12.46
CA ALA A 4 13.16 31.41 11.81
C ALA A 4 12.55 30.27 10.96
N TYR A 5 13.24 29.13 10.82
CA TYR A 5 12.72 27.95 10.14
C TYR A 5 12.18 26.93 11.16
N PRO A 6 10.91 26.50 11.08
CA PRO A 6 10.24 25.65 12.07
C PRO A 6 10.63 24.18 11.91
N TRP A 7 11.91 23.85 12.02
CA TRP A 7 12.34 22.46 12.00
C TRP A 7 11.97 21.79 13.34
N ARG A 8 11.04 20.83 13.23
CA ARG A 8 10.73 19.72 14.14
C ARG A 8 11.09 19.92 15.62
N ASP A 9 10.05 20.11 16.44
CA ASP A 9 10.13 19.97 17.90
C ASP A 9 10.30 18.49 18.29
N LEU A 10 11.56 18.08 18.48
CA LEU A 10 11.93 16.72 18.83
C LEU A 10 11.48 16.34 20.25
N GLU A 11 11.43 17.29 21.18
CA GLU A 11 11.03 17.05 22.56
C GLU A 11 9.52 16.83 22.66
N ALA A 12 8.71 17.62 21.94
CA ALA A 12 7.29 17.35 21.82
C ALA A 12 7.00 16.02 21.11
N ASP A 13 7.79 15.66 20.09
CA ASP A 13 7.67 14.35 19.42
C ASP A 13 7.97 13.20 20.38
N LYS A 14 9.02 13.31 21.22
CA LYS A 14 9.35 12.32 22.25
C LYS A 14 8.24 12.19 23.28
N ALA A 15 7.76 13.31 23.82
CA ALA A 15 6.70 13.35 24.82
C ALA A 15 5.39 12.73 24.31
N ARG A 16 5.09 12.90 23.02
CA ARG A 16 3.88 12.37 22.36
C ARG A 16 4.09 11.00 21.69
N GLY A 17 5.28 10.42 21.81
CA GLY A 17 5.62 9.12 21.23
C GLY A 17 5.73 9.10 19.69
N ARG A 18 5.77 10.26 19.02
CA ARG A 18 5.83 10.45 17.56
C ARG A 18 7.25 10.32 17.01
N THR A 19 7.99 9.31 17.46
CA THR A 19 9.36 9.06 17.02
C THR A 19 9.41 7.84 16.10
N ALA A 20 10.26 7.89 15.08
CA ALA A 20 10.49 6.75 14.19
C ALA A 20 10.97 5.52 14.99
N PHE A 21 11.71 5.74 16.08
CA PHE A 21 12.10 4.71 17.03
C PHE A 21 10.89 3.95 17.62
N ASN A 22 9.85 4.67 18.07
CA ASN A 22 8.64 4.04 18.59
C ASN A 22 7.86 3.30 17.50
N VAL A 23 7.84 3.84 16.28
CA VAL A 23 7.25 3.15 15.11
C VAL A 23 7.98 1.83 14.86
N LEU A 24 9.30 1.84 14.78
CA LEU A 24 10.10 0.62 14.57
C LEU A 24 9.91 -0.40 15.70
N LYS A 25 9.78 0.07 16.94
CA LYS A 25 9.46 -0.80 18.09
C LYS A 25 8.07 -1.44 17.95
N ALA A 26 7.09 -0.70 17.43
CA ALA A 26 5.76 -1.24 17.15
C ALA A 26 5.78 -2.25 16.00
N VAL A 27 6.55 -2.00 14.93
CA VAL A 27 6.71 -2.93 13.80
C VAL A 27 7.28 -4.27 14.28
N LYS A 28 8.29 -4.23 15.16
CA LYS A 28 8.82 -5.45 15.80
C LYS A 28 7.78 -6.22 16.64
N LYS A 29 6.70 -5.56 17.06
CA LYS A 29 5.57 -6.15 17.80
C LYS A 29 4.39 -6.52 16.90
N GLY A 30 4.55 -6.49 15.57
CA GLY A 30 3.50 -6.86 14.62
C GLY A 30 2.67 -5.69 14.09
N PHE A 31 3.08 -4.44 14.32
CA PHE A 31 2.41 -3.31 13.65
C PHE A 31 2.74 -3.31 12.15
N ARG A 32 1.72 -3.42 11.30
CA ARG A 32 1.86 -3.28 9.85
C ARG A 32 1.96 -1.81 9.44
N LEU A 33 3.03 -1.45 8.74
CA LEU A 33 3.13 -0.15 8.07
C LEU A 33 2.30 -0.18 6.79
N THR A 34 1.23 0.60 6.75
CA THR A 34 0.51 0.87 5.49
C THR A 34 1.20 1.98 4.71
N PHE A 35 0.97 2.04 3.41
CA PHE A 35 1.44 3.14 2.58
C PHE A 35 0.95 4.49 3.12
N ARG A 36 -0.33 4.59 3.50
CA ARG A 36 -0.90 5.79 4.13
C ARG A 36 -0.11 6.22 5.37
N PHE A 37 0.24 5.27 6.23
CA PHE A 37 1.02 5.57 7.44
C PHE A 37 2.39 6.17 7.08
N VAL A 38 3.08 5.58 6.11
CA VAL A 38 4.39 6.09 5.63
C VAL A 38 4.24 7.46 4.98
N LEU A 39 3.20 7.66 4.17
CA LEU A 39 2.89 8.94 3.52
C LEU A 39 2.61 10.03 4.55
N ASP A 40 1.80 9.76 5.57
CA ASP A 40 1.51 10.72 6.63
C ASP A 40 2.77 11.07 7.44
N TRP A 41 3.69 10.13 7.60
CA TRP A 41 5.03 10.38 8.16
C TRP A 41 5.87 11.29 7.26
N ALA A 42 5.91 11.02 5.95
CA ALA A 42 6.62 11.84 4.98
C ALA A 42 6.05 13.27 4.89
N LEU A 43 4.74 13.43 5.06
CA LEU A 43 4.03 14.72 5.08
C LEU A 43 4.11 15.44 6.45
N GLY A 44 4.82 14.87 7.44
CA GLY A 44 5.02 15.50 8.75
C GLY A 44 3.85 15.36 9.74
N ARG A 45 2.78 14.63 9.41
CA ARG A 45 1.64 14.37 10.33
C ARG A 45 2.02 13.44 11.48
N ARG A 46 2.99 12.55 11.25
CA ARG A 46 3.60 11.63 12.25
C ARG A 46 2.56 10.89 13.12
N PRO A 47 1.66 10.09 12.51
CA PRO A 47 0.74 9.26 13.27
C PRO A 47 1.50 8.31 14.19
N VAL A 48 0.96 8.09 15.39
CA VAL A 48 1.49 7.08 16.31
C VAL A 48 0.90 5.71 15.95
N PRO A 49 1.68 4.62 16.09
CA PRO A 49 1.17 3.28 15.90
C PRO A 49 -0.08 3.03 16.79
N TRP A 50 -1.03 2.22 16.29
CA TRP A 50 -2.20 1.71 17.04
C TRP A 50 -3.25 2.78 17.47
N SER A 51 -3.04 4.07 17.14
CA SER A 51 -4.12 5.07 17.07
C SER A 51 -4.82 4.92 15.72
N PRO A 52 -6.16 5.05 15.69
CA PRO A 52 -7.04 4.16 14.93
C PRO A 52 -6.49 3.88 13.53
N PRO A 53 -6.38 2.58 13.15
CA PRO A 53 -5.74 2.22 11.90
C PRO A 53 -6.42 2.96 10.75
N PRO A 54 -5.64 3.48 9.78
CA PRO A 54 -6.23 4.04 8.57
C PRO A 54 -7.20 3.01 7.99
N THR A 55 -8.45 3.44 7.78
CA THR A 55 -9.50 2.54 7.33
C THR A 55 -9.29 2.25 5.84
N GLY A 56 -9.10 0.98 5.50
CA GLY A 56 -8.91 0.52 4.13
C GLY A 56 -7.43 0.39 3.72
N SER A 57 -7.18 -0.51 2.78
CA SER A 57 -5.88 -0.66 2.14
C SER A 57 -5.81 0.20 0.88
N GLU A 58 -4.72 0.94 0.75
CA GLU A 58 -4.40 1.70 -0.47
C GLU A 58 -3.72 0.75 -1.48
N LEU A 59 -3.70 1.13 -2.76
CA LEU A 59 -3.17 0.22 -3.80
C LEU A 59 -1.67 -0.06 -3.59
N GLU A 60 -0.97 0.93 -3.06
CA GLU A 60 0.44 0.94 -2.77
C GLU A 60 0.82 -0.02 -1.63
N ASP A 61 -0.15 -0.50 -0.84
CA ASP A 61 0.08 -1.56 0.16
C ASP A 61 0.54 -2.89 -0.49
N ILE A 62 0.41 -3.04 -1.82
CA ILE A 62 1.04 -4.12 -2.60
C ILE A 62 2.54 -4.20 -2.34
N LEU A 63 3.23 -3.06 -2.16
CA LEU A 63 4.68 -3.02 -1.94
C LEU A 63 5.09 -3.66 -0.62
N SER A 64 4.22 -3.62 0.39
CA SER A 64 4.49 -4.21 1.70
C SER A 64 4.13 -5.69 1.77
N LEU A 65 3.37 -6.20 0.79
CA LEU A 65 2.79 -7.55 0.80
C LEU A 65 3.81 -8.68 1.05
N PRO A 66 5.05 -8.67 0.48
CA PRO A 66 6.04 -9.70 0.77
C PRO A 66 6.47 -9.78 2.25
N GLY A 67 6.42 -8.65 2.97
CA GLY A 67 6.80 -8.54 4.37
C GLY A 67 5.65 -8.82 5.36
N VAL A 68 4.44 -9.07 4.88
CA VAL A 68 3.26 -9.30 5.73
C VAL A 68 3.29 -10.69 6.34
N ALA A 69 2.91 -10.77 7.62
CA ALA A 69 2.87 -12.02 8.36
C ALA A 69 1.87 -13.00 7.72
N PRO A 70 2.17 -14.31 7.61
CA PRO A 70 1.35 -15.27 6.88
C PRO A 70 -0.15 -15.23 7.22
N GLN A 71 -0.49 -15.04 8.49
CA GLN A 71 -1.85 -14.97 9.00
C GLN A 71 -2.63 -13.71 8.55
N GLU A 72 -1.95 -12.62 8.20
CA GLU A 72 -2.57 -11.36 7.77
C GLU A 72 -2.71 -11.26 6.25
N ARG A 73 -2.02 -12.14 5.49
CA ARG A 73 -2.01 -12.11 4.03
C ARG A 73 -3.39 -12.28 3.40
N PRO A 74 -4.24 -13.25 3.83
CA PRO A 74 -5.54 -13.46 3.20
C PRO A 74 -6.41 -12.20 3.24
N ASP A 75 -6.50 -11.54 4.39
CA ASP A 75 -7.32 -10.34 4.57
C ASP A 75 -6.79 -9.17 3.73
N LEU A 76 -5.47 -8.96 3.70
CA LEU A 76 -4.88 -7.90 2.88
C LEU A 76 -5.07 -8.18 1.38
N ILE A 77 -4.92 -9.42 0.94
CA ILE A 77 -5.15 -9.83 -0.45
C ILE A 77 -6.63 -9.63 -0.84
N ASP A 78 -7.56 -9.98 0.05
CA ASP A 78 -8.98 -9.77 -0.16
C ASP A 78 -9.32 -8.28 -0.31
N GLN A 79 -8.77 -7.42 0.55
CA GLN A 79 -8.93 -5.96 0.47
C GLN A 79 -8.30 -5.37 -0.80
N LEU A 80 -7.06 -5.73 -1.11
CA LEU A 80 -6.35 -5.24 -2.29
C LEU A 80 -7.04 -5.68 -3.58
N SER A 81 -7.44 -6.95 -3.69
CA SER A 81 -8.14 -7.44 -4.87
C SER A 81 -9.48 -6.73 -5.10
N ALA A 82 -10.23 -6.42 -4.05
CA ALA A 82 -11.44 -5.60 -4.14
C ALA A 82 -11.12 -4.16 -4.57
N THR A 83 -10.06 -3.56 -4.02
CA THR A 83 -9.63 -2.21 -4.38
C THR A 83 -9.21 -2.14 -5.85
N ILE A 84 -8.46 -3.12 -6.36
CA ILE A 84 -8.05 -3.20 -7.76
C ILE A 84 -9.27 -3.35 -8.66
N ALA A 85 -10.13 -4.33 -8.38
CA ALA A 85 -11.35 -4.59 -9.14
C ALA A 85 -12.25 -3.35 -9.23
N ARG A 86 -12.46 -2.66 -8.10
CA ARG A 86 -13.23 -1.42 -8.06
C ARG A 86 -12.56 -0.29 -8.86
N LYS A 87 -11.25 -0.07 -8.71
CA LYS A 87 -10.51 0.99 -9.42
C LYS A 87 -10.49 0.78 -10.93
N LEU A 88 -10.51 -0.48 -11.39
CA LEU A 88 -10.52 -0.84 -12.80
C LEU A 88 -11.92 -1.02 -13.39
N GLY A 89 -12.99 -0.84 -12.60
CA GLY A 89 -14.37 -1.03 -13.05
C GLY A 89 -14.72 -2.49 -13.36
N ASP A 90 -14.03 -3.45 -12.76
CA ASP A 90 -14.11 -4.88 -13.06
C ASP A 90 -14.33 -5.72 -11.80
N PRO A 91 -15.52 -5.66 -11.17
CA PRO A 91 -15.83 -6.35 -9.92
C PRO A 91 -15.77 -7.88 -10.04
N GLY A 92 -16.01 -8.43 -11.23
CA GLY A 92 -15.99 -9.87 -11.48
C GLY A 92 -14.60 -10.50 -11.40
N SER A 93 -13.54 -9.71 -11.62
CA SER A 93 -12.16 -10.21 -11.67
C SER A 93 -11.43 -10.20 -10.32
N ARG A 94 -12.15 -10.06 -9.20
CA ARG A 94 -11.53 -10.06 -7.85
C ARG A 94 -10.64 -11.29 -7.61
N ARG A 95 -11.12 -12.48 -7.98
CA ARG A 95 -10.35 -13.74 -7.84
C ARG A 95 -9.09 -13.75 -8.69
N TYR A 96 -9.15 -13.16 -9.89
CA TYR A 96 -8.00 -13.02 -10.77
C TYR A 96 -6.92 -12.13 -10.11
N TYR A 97 -7.30 -10.95 -9.61
CA TYR A 97 -6.36 -10.06 -8.92
C TYR A 97 -5.80 -10.69 -7.62
N ALA A 98 -6.61 -11.43 -6.87
CA ALA A 98 -6.14 -12.17 -5.71
C ALA A 98 -5.05 -13.20 -6.08
N GLY A 99 -5.21 -13.89 -7.23
CA GLY A 99 -4.18 -14.79 -7.75
C GLY A 99 -2.86 -14.07 -8.07
N LEU A 100 -2.92 -12.88 -8.68
CA LEU A 100 -1.72 -12.06 -8.93
C LEU A 100 -1.02 -11.64 -7.64
N LEU A 101 -1.79 -11.27 -6.60
CA LEU A 101 -1.25 -10.89 -5.30
C LEU A 101 -0.60 -12.08 -4.58
N TRP A 102 -1.15 -13.30 -4.72
CA TRP A 102 -0.48 -14.51 -4.23
C TRP A 102 0.85 -14.76 -4.94
N ARG A 103 0.92 -14.56 -6.26
CA ARG A 103 2.21 -14.64 -7.00
C ARG A 103 3.24 -13.63 -6.48
N VAL A 104 2.81 -12.47 -5.97
CA VAL A 104 3.69 -11.51 -5.30
C VAL A 104 4.21 -12.05 -3.97
N VAL A 105 3.32 -12.61 -3.13
CA VAL A 105 3.71 -13.25 -1.86
C VAL A 105 4.70 -14.41 -2.10
N GLU A 106 4.49 -15.18 -3.15
CA GLU A 106 5.32 -16.33 -3.54
C GLU A 106 6.66 -15.91 -4.20
N GLY A 107 6.87 -14.61 -4.43
CA GLY A 107 8.08 -14.09 -5.09
C GLY A 107 8.13 -14.33 -6.60
N GLN A 108 7.05 -14.84 -7.20
CA GLN A 108 6.92 -15.07 -8.64
C GLN A 108 6.59 -13.81 -9.44
N LEU A 109 6.12 -12.75 -8.77
CA LEU A 109 5.81 -11.48 -9.38
C LEU A 109 6.35 -10.35 -8.48
N ARG A 110 7.12 -9.43 -9.06
CA ARG A 110 7.59 -8.28 -8.29
C ARG A 110 6.43 -7.35 -7.95
N PRO A 111 6.29 -6.87 -6.69
CA PRO A 111 5.19 -5.99 -6.31
C PRO A 111 5.19 -4.68 -7.10
N GLU A 112 6.37 -4.13 -7.42
CA GLU A 112 6.52 -2.91 -8.21
C GLU A 112 6.03 -3.10 -9.65
N ALA A 113 6.28 -4.27 -10.22
CA ALA A 113 5.85 -4.59 -11.58
C ALA A 113 4.31 -4.69 -11.65
N LEU A 114 3.69 -5.38 -10.68
CA LEU A 114 2.24 -5.45 -10.58
C LEU A 114 1.62 -4.05 -10.40
N LEU A 115 2.15 -3.26 -9.46
CA LEU A 115 1.67 -1.90 -9.19
C LEU A 115 1.77 -1.01 -10.43
N THR A 116 2.89 -1.06 -11.14
CA THR A 116 3.11 -0.30 -12.38
C THR A 116 2.10 -0.64 -13.45
N VAL A 117 1.83 -1.94 -13.66
CA VAL A 117 0.83 -2.40 -14.64
C VAL A 117 -0.57 -1.94 -14.25
N ILE A 118 -0.93 -2.00 -12.97
CA ILE A 118 -2.25 -1.53 -12.50
C ILE A 118 -2.38 -0.01 -12.71
N HIS A 119 -1.36 0.79 -12.37
CA HIS A 119 -1.37 2.23 -12.61
C HIS A 119 -1.52 2.56 -14.10
N ARG A 120 -0.83 1.82 -14.98
CA ARG A 120 -0.99 1.99 -16.43
C ARG A 120 -2.40 1.66 -16.89
N ALA A 121 -2.99 0.57 -16.39
CA ALA A 121 -4.37 0.22 -16.69
C ALA A 121 -5.35 1.29 -16.19
N MET A 122 -5.12 1.86 -15.01
CA MET A 122 -5.92 2.96 -14.49
C MET A 122 -5.80 4.23 -15.34
N ALA A 123 -4.60 4.58 -15.80
CA ALA A 123 -4.40 5.73 -16.69
C ALA A 123 -5.19 5.58 -18.01
N ALA A 124 -5.24 4.36 -18.55
CA ALA A 124 -5.99 4.04 -19.75
C ALA A 124 -7.52 4.26 -19.63
N ILE A 125 -8.07 4.32 -18.40
CA ILE A 125 -9.47 4.71 -18.18
C ILE A 125 -9.70 6.14 -18.65
N GLY A 126 -8.77 7.05 -18.35
CA GLY A 126 -8.83 8.44 -18.81
C GLY A 126 -8.70 8.57 -20.33
N GLU A 127 -8.11 7.58 -20.98
CA GLU A 127 -7.97 7.48 -22.44
C GLU A 127 -9.18 6.81 -23.11
N GLY A 128 -10.21 6.41 -22.35
CA GLY A 128 -11.43 5.80 -22.88
C GLY A 128 -11.35 4.31 -23.14
N VAL A 129 -10.37 3.59 -22.56
CA VAL A 129 -10.28 2.13 -22.71
C VAL A 129 -11.42 1.43 -21.99
N ALA A 130 -12.23 0.69 -22.74
CA ALA A 130 -13.42 0.01 -22.24
C ALA A 130 -13.15 -1.15 -21.25
N ARG A 131 -11.96 -1.79 -21.32
CA ARG A 131 -11.59 -2.94 -20.46
C ARG A 131 -10.18 -2.80 -19.88
N PRO A 132 -9.99 -1.91 -18.88
CA PRO A 132 -8.69 -1.69 -18.23
C PRO A 132 -8.09 -2.97 -17.64
N GLY A 133 -8.90 -3.82 -17.02
CA GLY A 133 -8.44 -5.10 -16.44
C GLY A 133 -7.80 -6.05 -17.46
N ALA A 134 -8.24 -6.00 -18.72
CA ALA A 134 -7.64 -6.83 -19.78
C ALA A 134 -6.20 -6.39 -20.11
N LEU A 135 -5.86 -5.12 -19.92
CA LEU A 135 -4.49 -4.63 -20.08
C LEU A 135 -3.55 -5.21 -19.01
N VAL A 136 -4.06 -5.43 -17.80
CA VAL A 136 -3.30 -6.09 -16.73
C VAL A 136 -2.96 -7.52 -17.15
N ALA A 137 -3.96 -8.27 -17.62
CA ALA A 137 -3.76 -9.64 -18.10
C ALA A 137 -2.83 -9.71 -19.30
N GLN A 138 -2.96 -8.79 -20.26
CA GLN A 138 -2.11 -8.72 -21.43
C GLN A 138 -0.64 -8.41 -21.07
N ALA A 139 -0.42 -7.47 -20.13
CA ALA A 139 0.92 -7.08 -19.73
C ALA A 139 1.63 -8.19 -18.92
N LEU A 140 0.90 -8.86 -18.02
CA LEU A 140 1.46 -9.90 -17.16
C LEU A 140 1.52 -11.29 -17.81
N GLY A 141 0.77 -11.53 -18.89
CA GLY A 141 0.89 -12.75 -19.69
C GLY A 141 2.11 -12.77 -20.63
N ARG A 142 2.86 -11.66 -20.71
CA ARG A 142 4.10 -11.52 -21.50
C ARG A 142 5.36 -11.52 -20.64
N LEU A 143 5.23 -11.60 -19.31
CA LEU A 143 6.30 -11.65 -18.32
C LEU A 143 6.45 -13.08 -17.79
#